data_AF-A0A958QYY1-F1
#
_entry.id   AF-A0A958QYY1-F1
#
_cell.length_a   1.000
_cell.length_b   1.000
_cell.length_c   1.000
_cell.angle_alpha   90.00
_cell.angle_beta   90.00
_cell.angle_gamma   90.00
#
_symmetry.space_group_name_H-M   'P 1'
#
loop_
_entity.id
_entity.type
_entity.pdbx_description
1 polymer ?
#
loop_
_entity_poly.entity_id
_entity_poly.type
_entity_poly.pdbx_seq_one_letter_code
_entity_poly.pdbx_strand_id
1 'polypeptide(L)'
;DKLLRGLQAACQKRPISLSQIEQVVGRISRLVLESSDREVPAETIGQHVVRELRSLDRVAYVRFASVYKTFRDIHEFVESLEKENRAES
;
A
#
# COMPACT_ATOMS: atom_id res chain seq x y z
N ASP A 1 -10.06 2.74 -12.09
CA ASP A 1 -9.92 4.19 -11.73
C ASP A 1 -9.64 4.51 -10.26
N LYS A 2 -10.51 4.15 -9.30
CA LYS A 2 -10.35 4.59 -7.89
C LYS A 2 -9.00 4.20 -7.26
N LEU A 3 -8.56 2.96 -7.50
CA LEU A 3 -7.29 2.43 -6.99
C LEU A 3 -6.07 3.21 -7.50
N LEU A 4 -6.02 3.50 -8.81
CA LEU A 4 -4.95 4.25 -9.44
C LEU A 4 -4.79 5.64 -8.82
N ARG A 5 -5.90 6.36 -8.62
CA ARG A 5 -5.88 7.69 -7.99
C ARG A 5 -5.41 7.64 -6.55
N GLY A 6 -5.85 6.64 -5.78
CA GLY A 6 -5.41 6.44 -4.39
C GLY A 6 -3.90 6.18 -4.29
N LEU A 7 -3.36 5.37 -5.20
CA LEU A 7 -1.94 5.12 -5.30
C LEU A 7 -1.15 6.35 -5.75
N GLN A 8 -1.62 7.10 -6.76
CA GLN A 8 -0.98 8.34 -7.19
C GLN A 8 -0.90 9.37 -6.05
N ALA A 9 -1.96 9.49 -5.25
CA ALA A 9 -1.96 10.35 -4.07
C ALA A 9 -0.93 9.89 -3.02
N ALA A 10 -0.87 8.60 -2.70
CA ALA A 10 0.11 8.06 -1.75
C ALA A 10 1.56 8.23 -2.22
N CYS A 11 1.80 8.05 -3.53
CA CYS A 11 3.11 8.12 -4.17
C CYS A 11 3.56 9.55 -4.51
N GLN A 12 2.78 10.58 -4.17
CA GLN A 12 3.09 11.96 -4.55
C GLN A 12 4.46 12.41 -4.00
N LYS A 13 5.30 12.99 -4.88
CA LYS A 13 6.68 13.42 -4.59
C LYS A 13 7.61 12.29 -4.10
N ARG A 14 7.29 11.04 -4.43
CA ARG A 14 8.16 9.88 -4.19
C ARG A 14 8.90 9.48 -5.47
N PRO A 15 10.06 8.81 -5.37
CA PRO A 15 10.78 8.29 -6.54
C PRO A 15 10.09 7.05 -7.12
N ILE A 16 8.80 7.17 -7.45
CA ILE A 16 7.95 6.11 -8.00
C ILE A 16 7.35 6.64 -9.29
N SER A 17 7.71 6.00 -10.40
CA SER A 17 7.18 6.37 -11.72
C SER A 17 5.71 5.98 -11.87
N LEU A 18 5.01 6.67 -12.78
CA LEU A 18 3.63 6.31 -13.11
C LEU A 18 3.52 4.86 -13.61
N SER A 19 4.48 4.40 -14.40
CA SER A 19 4.51 3.00 -14.89
C SER A 19 4.58 1.99 -13.74
N GLN A 20 5.37 2.26 -12.69
CA GLN A 20 5.39 1.40 -11.49
C GLN A 20 4.03 1.38 -10.78
N ILE A 21 3.35 2.52 -10.70
CA ILE A 21 2.00 2.59 -10.12
C ILE A 21 1.01 1.78 -10.96
N GLU A 22 1.03 1.93 -12.28
CA GLU A 22 0.18 1.18 -13.20
C GLU A 22 0.44 -0.33 -13.12
N GLN A 23 1.70 -0.74 -12.96
CA GLN A 23 2.05 -2.15 -12.74
C GLN A 23 1.45 -2.70 -11.44
N VAL A 24 1.50 -1.93 -10.34
CA VAL A 24 0.85 -2.32 -9.06
C VAL A 24 -0.66 -2.48 -9.25
N VAL A 25 -1.30 -1.50 -9.91
CA VAL A 25 -2.74 -1.56 -10.22
C VAL A 25 -3.06 -2.79 -11.07
N GLY A 26 -2.25 -3.07 -12.10
CA GLY A 26 -2.42 -4.22 -12.98
C GLY A 26 -2.33 -5.54 -12.23
N ARG A 27 -1.33 -5.71 -11.36
CA ARG A 27 -1.18 -6.92 -10.52
C ARG A 27 -2.39 -7.13 -9.61
N ILE A 28 -2.85 -6.08 -8.95
CA ILE A 28 -3.99 -6.17 -8.03
C ILE A 28 -5.28 -6.46 -8.81
N SER A 29 -5.48 -5.81 -9.96
CA SER A 29 -6.66 -6.04 -10.80
C SER A 29 -6.69 -7.48 -11.31
N ARG A 30 -5.54 -8.02 -11.70
CA ARG A 30 -5.42 -9.42 -12.10
C ARG A 30 -5.75 -10.37 -10.94
N LEU A 31 -5.25 -10.10 -9.74
CA LEU A 31 -5.54 -10.91 -8.55
C LEU A 31 -7.05 -10.92 -8.23
N VAL A 32 -7.71 -9.78 -8.37
CA VAL A 32 -9.17 -9.67 -8.20
C VAL A 32 -9.91 -10.47 -9.26
N LEU A 33 -9.47 -10.42 -10.52
CA LEU A 33 -10.08 -11.15 -11.65
C LEU A 33 -9.86 -12.67 -11.56
N GLU A 34 -8.71 -13.10 -11.06
CA GLU A 34 -8.36 -14.51 -10.87
C GLU A 34 -8.96 -15.09 -9.58
N SER A 35 -9.50 -14.24 -8.71
CA SER A 35 -10.21 -14.70 -7.52
C SER A 35 -11.45 -15.50 -7.91
N SER A 36 -11.64 -16.66 -7.27
CA SER A 36 -12.85 -17.46 -7.43
C SER A 36 -14.06 -16.85 -6.70
N ASP A 37 -13.82 -15.82 -5.88
CA ASP A 37 -14.87 -15.14 -5.12
C ASP A 37 -15.67 -14.20 -6.02
N ARG A 38 -17.00 -14.24 -5.86
CA ARG A 38 -17.92 -13.37 -6.58
C ARG A 38 -17.70 -11.88 -6.26
N GLU A 39 -17.23 -11.59 -5.06
CA GLU A 39 -16.92 -10.24 -4.58
C GLU A 39 -15.62 -10.27 -3.77
N VAL A 40 -14.67 -9.40 -4.13
CA VAL A 40 -13.41 -9.25 -3.36
C VAL A 40 -13.57 -8.09 -2.38
N PRO A 41 -13.37 -8.31 -1.06
CA PRO A 41 -13.43 -7.25 -0.07
C PRO A 41 -12.42 -6.13 -0.38
N ALA A 42 -12.84 -4.88 -0.19
CA ALA A 42 -11.95 -3.72 -0.29
C ALA A 42 -10.77 -3.81 0.69
N GLU A 43 -10.98 -4.49 1.82
CA GLU A 43 -9.93 -4.82 2.78
C GLU A 43 -8.83 -5.63 2.09
N THR A 44 -9.15 -6.75 1.45
CA THR A 44 -8.18 -7.59 0.73
C THR A 44 -7.36 -6.79 -0.29
N ILE A 45 -8.03 -5.94 -1.08
CA ILE A 45 -7.37 -5.07 -2.07
C ILE A 45 -6.36 -4.14 -1.38
N GLY A 46 -6.75 -3.46 -0.30
CA GLY A 46 -5.85 -2.56 0.40
C GLY A 46 -4.67 -3.27 1.07
N GLN A 47 -4.83 -4.50 1.55
CA GLN A 47 -3.70 -5.29 2.05
C GLN A 47 -2.68 -5.57 0.95
N HIS A 48 -3.13 -5.91 -0.27
CA HIS A 48 -2.23 -6.10 -1.41
C HIS A 48 -1.51 -4.80 -1.78
N VAL A 49 -2.20 -3.67 -1.80
CA VAL A 49 -1.58 -2.35 -2.04
C VAL A 49 -0.49 -2.05 -1.01
N VAL A 50 -0.81 -2.22 0.27
CA VAL A 50 0.09 -1.95 1.39
C VAL A 50 1.36 -2.82 1.28
N ARG A 51 1.24 -4.10 0.87
CA ARG A 51 2.40 -4.96 0.64
C ARG A 51 3.28 -4.47 -0.53
N GLU A 52 2.66 -4.10 -1.64
CA GLU A 52 3.35 -3.57 -2.83
C GLU A 52 4.05 -2.23 -2.55
N LEU A 53 3.40 -1.34 -1.81
CA LEU A 53 4.00 -0.06 -1.44
C LEU A 53 5.15 -0.22 -0.44
N ARG A 54 5.09 -1.22 0.47
CA ARG A 54 6.16 -1.45 1.45
C ARG A 54 7.50 -1.77 0.77
N SER A 55 7.47 -2.50 -0.35
CA SER A 55 8.67 -2.82 -1.14
C SER A 55 9.09 -1.69 -2.07
N LEU A 56 8.15 -0.88 -2.55
CA LEU A 56 8.45 0.25 -3.44
C LEU A 56 8.98 1.47 -2.69
N ASP A 57 8.32 1.86 -1.60
CA ASP A 57 8.65 3.08 -0.86
C ASP A 57 7.96 3.12 0.51
N ARG A 58 8.77 3.20 1.57
CA ARG A 58 8.28 3.25 2.95
C ARG A 58 7.34 4.43 3.23
N VAL A 59 7.53 5.59 2.58
CA VAL A 59 6.70 6.78 2.84
C VAL A 59 5.34 6.65 2.15
N ALA A 60 5.31 6.20 0.89
CA ALA A 60 4.06 5.92 0.18
C ALA A 60 3.25 4.84 0.90
N TYR A 61 3.93 3.81 1.40
CA TYR A 61 3.36 2.78 2.26
C TYR A 61 2.62 3.38 3.47
N VAL A 62 3.29 4.18 4.30
CA VAL A 62 2.67 4.78 5.50
C VAL A 62 1.47 5.66 5.13
N ARG A 63 1.60 6.47 4.07
CA ARG A 63 0.53 7.37 3.59
C ARG A 63 -0.70 6.61 3.09
N PHE A 64 -0.51 5.51 2.37
CA PHE A 64 -1.65 4.72 1.90
C PHE A 64 -2.30 3.98 3.07
N ALA A 65 -1.49 3.38 3.92
CA ALA A 65 -1.96 2.59 5.05
C ALA A 65 -2.81 3.45 6.02
N SER A 66 -2.45 4.72 6.25
CA SER A 66 -3.18 5.63 7.15
C SER A 66 -4.59 6.00 6.68
N VAL A 67 -4.85 5.94 5.37
CA VAL A 67 -6.20 6.14 4.79
C VAL A 67 -7.00 4.83 4.85
N TYR A 68 -6.31 3.70 4.76
CA TYR A 68 -6.93 2.39 4.62
C TYR A 68 -7.35 1.76 5.97
N LYS A 69 -6.64 1.97 7.09
CA LYS A 69 -7.03 1.45 8.41
C LYS A 69 -7.44 2.58 9.37
N THR A 70 -8.60 2.44 10.04
CA THR A 70 -8.96 3.23 11.23
C THR A 70 -8.05 2.84 12.41
N PHE A 71 -6.88 3.49 12.46
CA PHE A 71 -6.08 3.91 13.61
C PHE A 71 -5.72 2.99 14.79
N ARG A 72 -6.29 1.79 14.98
CA ARG A 72 -5.95 0.97 16.18
C ARG A 72 -4.70 0.08 16.03
N ASP A 73 -4.41 -0.41 14.82
CA ASP A 73 -3.21 -1.26 14.56
C ASP A 73 -2.04 -0.53 13.90
N ILE A 74 -2.32 0.56 13.18
CA ILE A 74 -1.26 1.26 12.43
C ILE A 74 -0.28 1.99 13.36
N HIS A 75 -0.70 2.22 14.60
CA HIS A 75 0.05 2.88 15.67
C HIS A 75 1.17 1.98 16.22
N GLU A 76 0.93 0.68 16.43
CA GLU A 76 1.98 -0.28 16.83
C GLU A 76 2.94 -0.64 15.68
N PHE A 77 2.44 -0.62 14.44
CA PHE A 77 3.22 -1.02 13.27
C PHE A 77 4.22 0.05 12.80
N VAL A 78 3.94 1.34 13.01
CA VAL A 78 4.90 2.42 12.72
C VAL A 78 5.90 2.58 13.87
N GLU A 79 5.48 2.38 15.12
CA GLU A 79 6.37 2.44 16.30
C GLU A 79 7.47 1.36 16.31
N SER A 80 7.22 0.20 15.71
CA SER A 80 8.22 -0.86 15.57
C SER A 80 9.26 -0.52 14.48
N LEU A 81 8.85 0.10 13.37
CA LEU A 81 9.75 0.54 12.29
C LEU A 81 10.71 1.67 12.69
N GLU A 82 10.38 2.49 13.69
CA GLU A 82 11.24 3.57 14.23
C GLU A 82 12.19 3.12 15.36
N LYS A 83 12.01 1.90 15.89
CA LYS A 83 12.90 1.34 16.92
C LYS A 83 14.08 0.59 16.33
N GLU A 84 13.89 -0.17 15.24
CA GLU A 84 14.99 -0.89 14.60
C GLU A 84 15.96 0.03 13.85
N ASN A 85 15.50 1.18 13.35
CA ASN A 85 16.38 2.15 12.66
C ASN A 85 17.30 2.93 13.63
N ARG A 86 17.15 2.78 14.94
CA ARG A 86 17.96 3.42 16.01
C ARG A 86 18.97 2.49 16.66
N ALA A 87 18.93 1.20 16.35
CA ALA A 87 19.78 0.17 16.96
C ALA A 87 20.99 -0.23 16.11
N GLU A 88 21.12 0.31 14.89
CA GLU A 88 22.26 0.07 13.98
C GLU A 88 23.04 1.37 13.64
N SER A 89 23.11 2.33 14.58
CA SER A 89 24.00 3.51 14.50
C SER A 89 25.17 3.39 15.46
#